data_AF-A0AAV2IK02-F1
#
_entry.id   AF-A0AAV2IK02-F1
#
_cell.length_a   1.000
_cell.length_b   1.000
_cell.length_c   1.000
_cell.angle_alpha   90.00
_cell.angle_beta   90.00
_cell.angle_gamma   90.00
#
_symmetry.space_group_name_H-M   'P 1'
#
loop_
_entity.id
_entity.type
_entity.pdbx_description
1 polymer ?
#
loop_
_entity_poly.entity_id
_entity_poly.type
_entity_poly.pdbx_seq_one_letter_code
_entity_poly.pdbx_strand_id
1 'polypeptide(L)'
;ECCPSETHFIAPRGGVSRGGKLLEIYRHESTVQKFIQTACKADVLDQPCHYIKNEYQHASRCAQKFSYVYAFVRDFNVSERFRLDYIRVKSSCSCELDLSLLDN
;
A
#
# COMPACT_ATOMS: atom_id res chain seq x y z
N GLU A 1 -12.62 14.18 5.33
CA GLU A 1 -11.22 13.90 4.94
C GLU A 1 -11.02 14.26 3.47
N CYS A 2 -9.82 14.70 3.08
CA CYS A 2 -9.46 15.07 1.71
C CYS A 2 -9.39 13.85 0.77
N CYS A 3 -8.80 12.75 1.25
CA CYS A 3 -8.74 11.47 0.56
C CYS A 3 -9.15 10.35 1.54
N PRO A 4 -10.45 10.01 1.62
CA PRO A 4 -10.95 9.00 2.54
C PRO A 4 -10.28 7.63 2.37
N SER A 5 -10.07 6.95 3.50
CA SER A 5 -9.43 5.63 3.55
C SER A 5 -10.18 4.65 4.45
N GLU A 6 -9.87 3.36 4.31
CA GLU A 6 -10.45 2.26 5.07
C GLU A 6 -9.36 1.35 5.64
N THR A 7 -9.46 1.05 6.94
CA THR A 7 -8.51 0.22 7.67
C THR A 7 -9.10 -1.15 7.93
N HIS A 8 -8.36 -2.21 7.60
CA HIS A 8 -8.79 -3.59 7.82
C HIS A 8 -7.61 -4.54 8.03
N PHE A 9 -7.90 -5.68 8.63
CA PHE A 9 -6.94 -6.78 8.72
C PHE A 9 -6.89 -7.57 7.41
N ILE A 10 -5.69 -7.92 6.96
CA ILE A 10 -5.44 -8.79 5.82
C ILE A 10 -4.56 -9.97 6.21
N ALA A 11 -4.69 -11.07 5.49
CA ALA A 11 -3.85 -12.25 5.63
C ALA A 11 -3.37 -12.73 4.25
N PRO A 12 -2.53 -11.93 3.55
CA PRO A 12 -2.09 -12.24 2.20
C PRO A 12 -1.23 -13.51 2.18
N ARG A 13 -1.18 -14.16 1.01
CA ARG A 13 -0.29 -15.31 0.77
C ARG A 13 1.10 -14.90 0.30
N GLY A 14 1.22 -13.71 -0.28
CA GLY A 14 2.47 -13.17 -0.77
C GLY A 14 2.61 -11.69 -0.48
N GLY A 15 3.82 -11.18 -0.63
CA GLY A 15 4.17 -9.79 -0.42
C GLY A 15 5.22 -9.32 -1.41
N VAL A 16 5.53 -8.03 -1.35
CA VAL A 16 6.60 -7.41 -2.14
C VAL A 16 7.66 -6.91 -1.18
N SER A 17 8.91 -7.30 -1.39
CA SER A 17 10.04 -6.83 -0.58
C SER A 17 10.36 -5.36 -0.84
N ARG A 18 11.23 -4.76 -0.02
CA ARG A 18 11.75 -3.40 -0.30
C ARG A 18 12.43 -3.27 -1.67
N GLY A 19 13.07 -4.34 -2.13
CA GLY A 19 13.73 -4.40 -3.44
C GLY A 19 12.79 -4.78 -4.59
N GLY A 20 11.46 -4.83 -4.37
CA GLY A 20 10.49 -5.17 -5.41
C GLY A 20 10.38 -6.67 -5.72
N LYS A 21 11.04 -7.55 -4.96
CA LYS A 21 10.95 -9.00 -5.16
C LYS A 21 9.62 -9.55 -4.66
N LEU A 22 9.08 -10.54 -5.37
CA LEU A 22 7.93 -11.31 -4.90
C LEU A 22 8.34 -12.28 -3.79
N LEU A 23 7.56 -12.28 -2.72
CA LEU A 23 7.77 -13.09 -1.53
C LEU A 23 6.54 -13.96 -1.28
N GLU A 24 6.77 -15.17 -0.78
CA GLU A 24 5.75 -16.00 -0.16
C GLU A 24 5.76 -15.75 1.35
N ILE A 25 4.60 -15.48 1.94
CA ILE A 25 4.44 -15.22 3.38
C ILE A 25 4.16 -16.55 4.08
N TYR A 26 4.93 -16.84 5.14
CA TYR A 26 4.81 -18.08 5.90
C TYR A 26 3.38 -18.32 6.37
N ARG A 27 2.93 -19.55 6.16
CA ARG A 27 1.63 -20.05 6.56
C ARG A 27 1.73 -21.56 6.79
N HIS A 28 1.30 -22.04 7.96
CA HIS A 28 1.26 -23.46 8.27
C HIS A 28 0.17 -23.74 9.30
N GLU A 29 -0.77 -24.64 8.99
CA GLU A 29 -1.86 -25.07 9.88
C GLU A 29 -2.56 -23.89 10.58
N SER A 30 -2.28 -23.69 11.87
CA SER A 30 -2.85 -22.64 12.73
C SER A 30 -2.09 -21.31 12.70
N THR A 31 -0.93 -21.25 12.05
CA THR A 31 -0.08 -20.05 12.00
C THR A 31 -0.37 -19.27 10.72
N VAL A 32 -1.13 -18.19 10.86
CA VAL A 32 -1.43 -17.22 9.81
C VAL A 32 -1.00 -15.84 10.26
N GLN A 33 -0.06 -15.24 9.53
CA GLN A 33 0.32 -13.85 9.76
C GLN A 33 -0.79 -12.92 9.24
N LYS A 34 -1.28 -12.04 10.11
CA LYS A 34 -2.24 -10.99 9.79
C LYS A 34 -1.57 -9.63 9.90
N PHE A 35 -1.93 -8.72 9.00
CA PHE A 35 -1.41 -7.36 8.96
C PHE A 35 -2.58 -6.40 8.96
N ILE A 36 -2.42 -5.24 9.60
CA ILE A 36 -3.35 -4.13 9.45
C ILE A 36 -2.90 -3.35 8.22
N GLN A 37 -3.84 -3.01 7.34
CA GLN A 37 -3.59 -2.10 6.24
C GLN A 37 -4.64 -1.00 6.19
N THR A 38 -4.23 0.18 5.75
CA THR A 38 -5.10 1.33 5.49
C THR A 38 -5.05 1.66 4.02
N ALA A 39 -6.14 1.39 3.31
CA ALA A 39 -6.26 1.56 1.87
C ALA A 39 -7.05 2.83 1.53
N CYS A 40 -6.72 3.51 0.43
CA CYS A 40 -7.67 4.45 -0.18
C CYS A 40 -9.00 3.72 -0.45
N LYS A 41 -10.12 4.42 -0.25
CA LYS A 41 -11.41 3.90 -0.75
C LYS A 41 -11.34 3.72 -2.26
N ALA A 42 -12.05 2.72 -2.78
CA ALA A 42 -11.96 2.32 -4.19
C ALA A 42 -12.43 3.44 -5.14
N ASP A 43 -13.45 4.20 -4.74
CA ASP A 43 -14.00 5.35 -5.45
C ASP A 43 -13.18 6.64 -5.27
N VAL A 44 -12.12 6.61 -4.44
CA VAL A 44 -11.26 7.77 -4.14
C VAL A 44 -9.89 7.64 -4.80
N LEU A 45 -9.39 6.43 -5.00
CA LEU A 45 -8.05 6.22 -5.57
C LEU A 45 -7.93 6.89 -6.95
N ASP A 46 -6.85 7.64 -7.12
CA ASP A 46 -6.51 8.42 -8.32
C ASP A 46 -7.55 9.47 -8.73
N GLN A 47 -8.55 9.76 -7.89
CA GLN A 47 -9.48 10.86 -8.09
C GLN A 47 -8.90 12.20 -7.59
N PRO A 48 -9.35 13.34 -8.15
CA PRO A 48 -9.02 14.66 -7.62
C PRO A 48 -9.31 14.77 -6.12
N CYS A 49 -8.41 15.44 -5.41
CA CYS A 49 -8.52 15.57 -3.96
C CYS A 49 -9.75 16.38 -3.54
N HIS A 50 -10.48 15.92 -2.53
CA HIS A 50 -11.59 16.69 -1.99
C HIS A 50 -11.09 17.88 -1.17
N TYR A 51 -11.82 19.00 -1.21
CA TYR A 51 -11.56 20.21 -0.41
C TYR A 51 -10.22 20.92 -0.70
N ILE A 52 -9.59 20.63 -1.85
CA ILE A 52 -8.47 21.43 -2.35
C ILE A 52 -9.00 22.68 -3.06
N LYS A 53 -8.18 23.74 -3.17
CA LYS A 53 -8.54 24.92 -3.97
C LYS A 53 -8.75 24.52 -5.43
N ASN A 54 -9.74 25.14 -6.09
CA ASN A 54 -10.12 24.83 -7.47
C ASN A 54 -8.94 24.91 -8.46
N GLU A 55 -8.02 25.86 -8.26
CA GLU A 55 -6.81 26.05 -9.08
C GLU A 55 -5.84 24.85 -9.06
N TYR A 56 -5.94 23.98 -8.06
CA TYR A 56 -5.11 22.78 -7.93
C TYR A 56 -5.89 21.49 -8.21
N GLN A 57 -7.19 21.56 -8.47
CA GLN A 57 -8.04 20.38 -8.55
C GLN A 57 -7.60 19.44 -9.69
N HIS A 58 -7.28 20.01 -10.86
CA HIS A 58 -6.81 19.26 -12.04
C HIS A 58 -5.40 18.69 -11.87
N ALA A 59 -4.59 19.30 -11.00
CA ALA A 59 -3.23 18.87 -10.68
C ALA A 59 -3.17 17.94 -9.46
N SER A 60 -4.31 17.58 -8.87
CA SER A 60 -4.37 16.82 -7.63
C SER A 60 -4.87 15.39 -7.86
N ARG A 61 -4.36 14.44 -7.07
CA ARG A 61 -4.93 13.09 -6.99
C ARG A 61 -4.73 12.44 -5.63
N CYS A 62 -5.70 11.63 -5.22
CA CYS A 62 -5.60 10.80 -4.04
C CYS A 62 -4.74 9.55 -4.32
N ALA A 63 -3.54 9.52 -3.73
CA ALA A 63 -2.57 8.47 -3.93
C ALA A 63 -2.49 7.51 -2.73
N GLN A 64 -2.46 6.21 -3.03
CA GLN A 64 -2.18 5.18 -2.03
C GLN A 64 -0.73 5.27 -1.55
N LYS A 65 -0.57 5.41 -0.23
CA LYS A 65 0.73 5.34 0.43
C LYS A 65 1.00 3.96 0.97
N PHE A 66 2.28 3.64 1.08
CA PHE A 66 2.76 2.33 1.52
C PHE A 66 3.78 2.50 2.64
N SER A 67 3.85 1.49 3.49
CA SER A 67 4.90 1.31 4.48
C SER A 67 5.44 -0.12 4.40
N TYR A 68 6.50 -0.39 5.13
CA TYR A 68 7.13 -1.69 5.21
C TYR A 68 7.02 -2.25 6.61
N VAL A 69 6.49 -3.46 6.72
CA VAL A 69 6.33 -4.17 8.00
C VAL A 69 7.05 -5.50 7.93
N TYR A 70 7.50 -5.97 9.08
CA TYR A 70 8.15 -7.29 9.17
C TYR A 70 7.15 -8.41 8.93
N ALA A 71 7.60 -9.43 8.20
CA ALA A 71 6.89 -10.69 7.99
C ALA A 71 7.91 -11.84 7.88
N PHE A 72 7.49 -13.03 8.30
CA PHE A 72 8.24 -14.26 8.04
C PHE A 72 7.92 -14.75 6.62
N VAL A 73 8.92 -14.77 5.75
CA VAL A 73 8.78 -14.91 4.30
C VAL A 73 9.88 -15.77 3.67
N ARG A 74 9.70 -16.19 2.43
CA ARG A 74 10.76 -16.68 1.54
C ARG A 74 10.58 -16.10 0.14
N ASP A 75 11.61 -16.16 -0.69
CA ASP A 75 11.51 -15.74 -2.09
C ASP A 75 10.51 -16.65 -2.83
N PHE A 76 9.69 -16.06 -3.71
CA PHE A 76 8.65 -16.82 -4.41
C PHE A 76 9.23 -17.92 -5.30
N ASN A 77 8.64 -19.11 -5.25
CA ASN A 77 9.06 -20.29 -6.01
C ASN A 77 10.49 -20.77 -5.69
N VAL A 78 10.98 -20.50 -4.47
CA VAL A 78 12.27 -21.00 -3.97
C VAL A 78 12.03 -21.94 -2.79
N SER A 79 12.78 -23.04 -2.74
CA SER A 79 12.74 -24.02 -1.63
C SER A 79 13.57 -23.61 -0.41
N GLU A 80 14.01 -22.36 -0.35
CA GLU A 80 14.77 -21.81 0.77
C GLU A 80 13.93 -21.76 2.06
N ARG A 81 14.64 -21.67 3.19
CA ARG A 81 14.01 -21.51 4.49
C ARG A 81 13.36 -20.13 4.60
N PHE A 82 12.27 -20.09 5.35
CA PHE A 82 11.66 -18.81 5.72
C PHE A 82 12.62 -18.00 6.61
N ARG A 83 12.59 -16.69 6.39
CA ARG A 83 13.41 -15.68 7.05
C ARG A 83 12.56 -14.45 7.35
N LEU A 84 13.00 -13.64 8.30
CA LEU A 84 12.35 -12.36 8.56
C LEU A 84 12.76 -11.35 7.47
N ASP A 85 11.79 -10.67 6.87
CA ASP A 85 12.02 -9.56 5.93
C ASP A 85 10.88 -8.55 6.02
N TYR A 86 10.99 -7.46 5.28
CA TYR A 86 9.94 -6.49 5.10
C TYR A 86 9.03 -6.85 3.93
N ILE A 87 7.73 -6.73 4.14
CA ILE A 87 6.73 -6.68 3.07
C ILE A 87 6.12 -5.28 2.99
N ARG A 88 5.78 -4.86 1.76
CA ARG A 88 5.06 -3.62 1.49
C ARG A 88 3.57 -3.78 1.84
N VAL A 89 3.03 -2.89 2.65
CA VAL A 89 1.61 -2.84 3.03
C VAL A 89 1.03 -1.44 2.81
N LYS A 90 -0.27 -1.36 2.52
CA LYS A 90 -0.98 -0.08 2.39
C LYS A 90 -1.05 0.61 3.76
N SER A 91 -0.60 1.87 3.85
CA SER A 91 -0.46 2.57 5.14
C SER A 91 -1.34 3.80 5.30
N SER A 92 -1.68 4.48 4.21
CA SER A 92 -2.60 5.63 4.22
C SER A 92 -3.04 6.02 2.81
N CYS A 93 -3.99 6.93 2.71
CA CYS A 93 -4.35 7.64 1.47
C CYS A 93 -4.01 9.12 1.63
N SER A 94 -3.35 9.73 0.65
CA SER A 94 -2.90 11.13 0.73
C SER A 94 -3.17 11.87 -0.57
N CYS A 95 -3.47 13.15 -0.46
CA CYS A 95 -3.47 14.03 -1.63
C CYS A 95 -2.03 14.27 -2.10
N GLU A 96 -1.79 14.12 -3.39
CA GLU A 96 -0.56 14.50 -4.08
C GLU A 96 -0.87 15.54 -5.16
N LEU A 97 0.07 16.47 -5.36
CA LEU A 97 0.02 17.46 -6.43
C LEU A 97 1.08 17.17 -7.48
N ASP A 98 0.68 17.21 -8.74
CA ASP A 98 1.59 17.22 -9.88
C ASP A 98 1.83 18.67 -10.31
N LEU A 99 2.96 19.23 -9.88
CA LEU A 99 3.30 20.63 -10.16
C LEU A 99 3.52 20.89 -11.65
N SER A 100 3.84 19.87 -12.46
CA SER A 100 4.02 20.05 -13.90
C SER A 100 2.73 20.42 -14.63
N LEU A 101 1.57 20.18 -14.01
CA LEU A 101 0.25 20.54 -14.52
C LEU A 101 -0.19 21.96 -14.12
N LEU A 102 0.61 22.67 -13.32
CA LEU A 102 0.33 24.02 -12.84
C LEU A 102 1.08 25.11 -13.60
N ASP A 103 2.10 24.74 -14.38
CA ASP A 103 2.96 25.67 -15.13
C ASP A 103 2.41 25.97 -16.56
N ASN A 104 1.14 25.65 -16.83
CA ASN A 104 0.43 25.97 -18.07
C ASN A 104 -0.60 27.08 -17.87
#